data_AF-A0A2S9SSQ1-F1
#
_entry.id   AF-A0A2S9SSQ1-F1
#
_cell.length_a   1.000
_cell.length_b   1.000
_cell.length_c   1.000
_cell.angle_alpha   90.00
_cell.angle_beta   90.00
_cell.angle_gamma   90.00
#
_symmetry.space_group_name_H-M   'P 1'
#
loop_
_entity.id
_entity.type
_entity.pdbx_description
1 polymer ?
#
loop_
_entity_poly.entity_id
_entity_poly.type
_entity_poly.pdbx_seq_one_letter_code
_entity_poly.pdbx_strand_id
1 'polypeptide(L)'
;MIAPIDFIKEKYIEPNKITQDKLCEVLQIGKKTISELYQKKRGFTIHTAKKFAKFFDLKPEFILMKQVEYDLFLDKENYDFIKPYNQLFLEDKKISIAKWILSIINNSISDKRLHYNLDDLHNIFSKPTTDKKYQYAITTIFNEVNYDDVIKYCEIFNINKTNLKILYEHYKGSYNTKEISQYEWLFK
;
A
#
# COMPACT_ATOMS: atom_id res chain seq x y z
N MET A 1 -23.15 -2.49 10.61
CA MET A 1 -22.79 -1.76 11.86
C MET A 1 -24.02 -1.12 12.48
N ILE A 2 -23.99 -0.86 13.79
CA ILE A 2 -25.08 -0.20 14.53
C ILE A 2 -24.74 1.29 14.67
N ALA A 3 -25.72 2.18 14.46
CA ALA A 3 -25.53 3.61 14.64
C ALA A 3 -25.31 3.95 16.13
N PRO A 4 -24.50 4.97 16.49
CA PRO A 4 -24.23 5.29 17.89
C PRO A 4 -25.49 5.58 18.70
N ILE A 5 -26.49 6.22 18.10
CA ILE A 5 -27.77 6.51 18.76
C ILE A 5 -28.55 5.25 19.11
N ASP A 6 -28.52 4.23 18.25
CA ASP A 6 -29.22 2.97 18.49
C ASP A 6 -28.54 2.20 19.62
N PHE A 7 -27.20 2.18 19.64
CA PHE A 7 -26.43 1.61 20.73
C PHE A 7 -26.77 2.28 22.07
N ILE A 8 -26.74 3.61 22.12
CA ILE A 8 -27.05 4.35 23.35
C ILE A 8 -28.52 4.12 23.76
N LYS A 9 -29.42 4.03 22.78
CA LYS A 9 -30.83 3.74 23.04
C LYS A 9 -31.03 2.39 23.73
N GLU A 10 -30.50 1.34 23.12
CA GLU A 10 -30.63 -0.04 23.59
C GLU A 10 -29.96 -0.23 24.97
N LYS A 11 -28.78 0.37 25.17
CA LYS A 11 -27.99 0.15 26.40
C LYS A 11 -28.36 1.05 27.57
N TYR A 12 -28.83 2.27 27.31
CA TYR A 12 -29.01 3.28 28.36
C TYR A 12 -30.39 3.91 28.39
N ILE A 13 -30.97 4.31 27.25
CA ILE A 13 -32.22 5.09 27.25
C ILE A 13 -33.43 4.21 27.49
N GLU A 14 -33.57 3.11 26.74
CA GLU A 14 -34.73 2.22 26.78
C GLU A 14 -34.81 1.46 28.12
N PRO A 15 -33.72 0.87 28.66
CA PRO A 15 -33.77 0.22 29.98
C PRO A 15 -34.17 1.17 31.12
N ASN A 16 -33.81 2.45 31.01
CA ASN A 16 -34.09 3.48 32.03
C ASN A 16 -35.33 4.33 31.69
N LYS A 17 -36.08 4.01 30.63
CA LYS A 17 -37.31 4.72 30.20
C LYS A 17 -37.13 6.24 30.03
N ILE A 18 -35.96 6.68 29.57
CA ILE A 18 -35.66 8.10 29.38
C ILE A 18 -36.35 8.60 28.10
N THR A 19 -37.14 9.67 28.20
CA THR A 19 -37.83 10.27 27.05
C THR A 19 -36.92 11.21 26.26
N GLN A 20 -37.24 11.47 24.99
CA GLN A 20 -36.52 12.48 24.20
C GLN A 20 -36.61 13.88 24.81
N ASP A 21 -37.76 14.25 25.39
CA ASP A 21 -37.90 15.55 26.06
C ASP A 21 -36.99 15.65 27.29
N LYS A 22 -36.84 14.55 28.06
CA LYS A 22 -35.88 14.52 29.17
C LYS A 22 -34.44 14.62 28.68
N LEU A 23 -34.09 13.97 27.56
CA LEU A 23 -32.77 14.12 26.93
C LEU A 23 -32.51 15.56 26.48
N CYS A 24 -33.52 16.24 25.92
CA CYS A 24 -33.39 17.65 25.52
C CYS A 24 -33.05 18.53 26.73
N GLU A 25 -33.76 18.31 27.84
CA GLU A 25 -33.57 19.04 29.10
C GLU A 25 -32.17 18.81 29.69
N VAL A 26 -31.79 17.55 29.96
CA VAL A 26 -30.53 17.23 30.67
C VAL A 26 -29.29 17.47 29.82
N LEU A 27 -29.39 17.27 28.51
CA LEU A 27 -28.28 17.52 27.59
C LEU A 27 -28.24 18.98 27.13
N GLN A 28 -29.30 19.76 27.37
CA GLN A 28 -29.48 21.10 26.81
C GLN A 28 -29.29 21.08 25.28
N ILE A 29 -29.97 20.16 24.61
CA ILE A 29 -29.95 19.99 23.15
C ILE A 29 -31.36 20.21 22.62
N GLY A 30 -31.50 20.94 21.52
CA GLY A 30 -32.80 21.20 20.91
C GLY A 30 -33.50 19.92 20.45
N LYS A 31 -34.84 19.90 20.58
CA LYS A 31 -35.69 18.76 20.19
C LYS A 31 -35.47 18.28 18.76
N LYS A 32 -35.27 19.21 17.83
CA LYS A 32 -34.94 18.89 16.43
C LYS A 32 -33.66 18.05 16.33
N THR A 33 -32.59 18.44 17.03
CA THR A 33 -31.31 17.72 17.00
C THR A 33 -31.44 16.32 17.61
N ILE A 34 -32.13 16.16 18.74
CA ILE A 34 -32.37 14.84 19.34
C ILE A 34 -33.19 13.96 18.39
N SER A 35 -34.23 14.51 17.78
CA SER A 35 -35.06 13.78 16.80
C SER A 35 -34.26 13.37 15.56
N GLU A 36 -33.44 14.26 15.00
CA GLU A 36 -32.58 13.94 13.85
C GLU A 36 -31.53 12.88 14.17
N LEU A 37 -30.95 12.90 15.39
CA LEU A 37 -30.07 11.84 15.87
C LEU A 37 -30.82 10.50 15.90
N TYR A 38 -32.02 10.44 16.50
CA TYR A 38 -32.84 9.22 16.56
C TYR A 38 -33.22 8.69 15.16
N GLN A 39 -33.46 9.57 14.20
CA GLN A 39 -33.77 9.22 12.82
C GLN A 39 -32.53 8.93 11.96
N LYS A 40 -31.31 9.07 12.53
CA LYS A 40 -30.04 8.90 11.81
C LYS A 40 -29.87 9.85 10.63
N LYS A 41 -30.60 10.98 10.65
CA LYS A 41 -30.48 12.08 9.67
C LYS A 41 -29.31 13.00 9.98
N ARG A 42 -28.77 12.88 11.18
CA ARG A 42 -27.61 13.61 11.69
C ARG A 42 -26.73 12.64 12.48
N GLY A 43 -25.41 12.70 12.26
CA GLY A 43 -24.42 12.02 13.09
C GLY A 43 -24.06 12.79 14.36
N PHE A 44 -23.42 12.11 15.30
CA PHE A 44 -22.85 12.78 16.48
C PHE A 44 -21.72 13.74 16.09
N THR A 45 -21.82 14.99 16.52
CA THR A 45 -20.69 15.93 16.50
C THR A 45 -19.90 15.81 17.79
N ILE A 46 -18.71 16.43 17.86
CA ILE A 46 -17.92 16.48 19.10
C ILE A 46 -18.75 17.06 20.26
N HIS A 47 -19.54 18.10 20.01
CA HIS A 47 -20.37 18.73 21.04
C HIS A 47 -21.48 17.83 21.57
N THR A 48 -22.22 17.17 20.68
CA THR A 48 -23.28 16.25 21.10
C THR A 48 -22.70 15.00 21.75
N ALA A 49 -21.59 14.47 21.23
CA ALA A 49 -20.90 13.34 21.83
C ALA A 49 -20.42 13.64 23.26
N LYS A 50 -19.80 14.80 23.51
CA LYS A 50 -19.39 15.22 24.87
C LYS A 50 -20.56 15.31 25.84
N LYS A 51 -21.71 15.84 25.41
CA LYS A 51 -22.90 15.95 26.25
C LYS A 51 -23.49 14.59 26.60
N PHE A 52 -23.66 13.72 25.59
CA PHE A 52 -24.13 12.34 25.81
C PHE A 52 -23.15 11.55 26.68
N ALA A 53 -21.84 11.68 26.41
CA ALA A 53 -20.79 11.04 27.18
C ALA A 53 -20.82 11.46 28.65
N LYS A 54 -20.95 12.76 28.92
CA LYS A 54 -21.06 13.27 30.30
C LYS A 54 -22.31 12.76 31.02
N PHE A 55 -23.43 12.64 30.31
CA PHE A 55 -24.70 12.21 30.90
C PHE A 55 -24.76 10.70 31.17
N PHE A 56 -24.18 9.87 30.29
CA PHE A 56 -24.20 8.41 30.40
C PHE A 56 -22.92 7.80 31.00
N ASP A 57 -22.02 8.64 31.52
CA ASP A 57 -20.69 8.24 32.01
C ASP A 57 -19.89 7.41 31.00
N LEU A 58 -19.88 7.89 29.74
CA LEU A 58 -19.12 7.30 28.65
C LEU A 58 -17.94 8.19 28.29
N LYS A 59 -17.02 7.64 27.49
CA LYS A 59 -15.98 8.43 26.82
C LYS A 59 -16.55 9.04 25.53
N PRO A 60 -16.38 10.35 25.25
CA PRO A 60 -16.85 10.94 24.00
C PRO A 60 -16.18 10.33 22.77
N GLU A 61 -14.92 9.90 22.88
CA GLU A 61 -14.17 9.21 21.83
C GLU A 61 -14.86 7.91 21.41
N PHE A 62 -15.45 7.18 22.38
CA PHE A 62 -16.17 5.94 22.08
C PHE A 62 -17.39 6.19 21.19
N ILE A 63 -18.17 7.24 21.49
CA ILE A 63 -19.35 7.61 20.69
C ILE A 63 -18.93 8.07 19.30
N LEU A 64 -17.88 8.88 19.20
CA LEU A 64 -17.37 9.37 17.92
C LEU A 64 -16.76 8.26 17.06
N MET A 65 -16.05 7.30 17.66
CA MET A 65 -15.51 6.15 16.93
C MET A 65 -16.63 5.27 16.38
N LYS A 66 -17.69 5.04 17.16
CA LYS A 66 -18.93 4.39 16.66
C LYS A 66 -19.58 5.17 15.53
N GLN A 67 -19.51 6.50 15.55
CA GLN A 67 -20.04 7.35 14.49
C GLN A 67 -19.24 7.16 13.20
N VAL A 68 -17.90 7.24 13.29
CA VAL A 68 -17.00 7.00 12.15
C VAL A 68 -17.20 5.60 11.56
N GLU A 69 -17.24 4.59 12.42
CA GLU A 69 -17.56 3.21 12.02
C GLU A 69 -18.87 3.16 11.21
N TYR A 70 -19.95 3.72 11.75
CA TYR A 70 -21.25 3.72 11.08
C TYR A 70 -21.24 4.48 9.76
N ASP A 71 -20.58 5.63 9.70
CA ASP A 71 -20.49 6.45 8.49
C ASP A 71 -19.70 5.72 7.39
N LEU A 72 -18.58 5.07 7.73
CA LEU A 72 -17.81 4.24 6.81
C LEU A 72 -18.61 3.03 6.31
N PHE A 73 -19.48 2.45 7.14
CA PHE A 73 -20.35 1.34 6.72
C PHE A 73 -21.47 1.79 5.77
N LEU A 74 -21.93 3.03 5.89
CA LEU A 74 -22.95 3.59 5.01
C LEU A 74 -22.39 4.07 3.67
N ASP A 75 -21.11 4.41 3.65
CA ASP A 75 -20.42 4.83 2.44
C ASP A 75 -20.37 3.69 1.41
N LYS A 76 -20.91 3.96 0.23
CA LYS A 76 -20.97 3.02 -0.91
C LYS A 76 -20.20 3.56 -2.12
N GLU A 77 -19.52 4.69 -1.96
CA GLU A 77 -18.74 5.28 -3.03
C GLU A 77 -17.55 4.36 -3.38
N ASN A 78 -17.17 4.38 -4.67
CA ASN A 78 -15.98 3.68 -5.14
C ASN A 78 -14.79 4.65 -5.14
N TYR A 79 -13.71 4.29 -4.46
CA TYR A 79 -12.48 5.08 -4.37
C TYR A 79 -11.28 4.45 -5.10
N ASP A 80 -11.49 3.39 -5.90
CA ASP A 80 -10.43 2.61 -6.57
C ASP A 80 -9.63 3.42 -7.60
N PHE A 81 -10.18 4.55 -8.07
CA PHE A 81 -9.48 5.47 -8.98
C PHE A 81 -8.33 6.23 -8.31
N ILE A 82 -8.29 6.27 -6.97
CA ILE A 82 -7.24 6.93 -6.20
C ILE A 82 -6.00 6.03 -6.20
N LYS A 83 -4.92 6.51 -6.83
CA LYS A 83 -3.63 5.81 -6.80
C LYS A 83 -3.01 5.88 -5.39
N PRO A 84 -2.56 4.76 -4.81
CA PRO A 84 -1.85 4.73 -3.54
C PRO A 84 -0.59 5.62 -3.52
N TYR A 85 -0.26 6.19 -2.36
CA TYR A 85 0.91 7.07 -2.18
C TYR A 85 2.23 6.46 -2.68
N ASN A 86 2.45 5.18 -2.39
CA ASN A 86 3.65 4.47 -2.82
C ASN A 86 3.78 4.42 -4.36
N GLN A 87 2.66 4.47 -5.10
CA GLN A 87 2.65 4.44 -6.56
C GLN A 87 3.03 5.77 -7.21
N LEU A 88 2.92 6.91 -6.50
CA LEU A 88 3.19 8.22 -7.10
C LEU A 88 4.61 8.37 -7.65
N PHE A 89 5.58 7.72 -7.02
CA PHE A 89 7.00 7.81 -7.38
C PHE A 89 7.55 6.51 -7.99
N LEU A 90 6.69 5.52 -8.28
CA LEU A 90 7.18 4.25 -8.82
C LEU A 90 7.76 4.39 -10.21
N GLU A 91 7.18 5.23 -11.07
CA GLU A 91 7.69 5.42 -12.44
C GLU A 91 9.07 6.07 -12.44
N ASP A 92 9.28 7.13 -11.65
CA ASP A 92 10.59 7.77 -11.51
C ASP A 92 11.63 6.82 -10.91
N LYS A 93 11.25 6.05 -9.88
CA LYS A 93 12.12 5.03 -9.27
C LYS A 93 12.46 3.92 -10.26
N LYS A 94 11.48 3.43 -11.03
CA LYS A 94 11.66 2.43 -12.11
C LYS A 94 12.67 2.94 -13.13
N ILE A 95 12.48 4.15 -13.64
CA ILE A 95 13.35 4.75 -14.63
C ILE A 95 14.75 4.97 -14.06
N SER A 96 14.85 5.46 -12.83
CA SER A 96 16.13 5.74 -12.17
C SER A 96 16.97 4.48 -11.96
N ILE A 97 16.40 3.43 -11.36
CA ILE A 97 17.15 2.18 -11.12
C ILE A 97 17.52 1.48 -12.44
N ALA A 98 16.62 1.50 -13.43
CA ALA A 98 16.90 0.90 -14.73
C ALA A 98 18.01 1.65 -15.49
N LYS A 99 17.99 2.99 -15.47
CA LYS A 99 19.06 3.82 -16.04
C LYS A 99 20.39 3.63 -15.31
N TRP A 100 20.35 3.50 -13.98
CA TRP A 100 21.53 3.22 -13.17
C TRP A 100 22.21 1.91 -13.60
N ILE A 101 21.44 0.81 -13.63
CA ILE A 101 21.96 -0.50 -14.06
C ILE A 101 22.45 -0.46 -15.51
N LEU A 102 21.69 0.14 -16.43
CA LEU A 102 22.12 0.29 -17.82
C LEU A 102 23.41 1.08 -17.96
N SER A 103 23.62 2.11 -17.14
CA SER A 103 24.85 2.90 -17.19
C SER A 103 26.06 2.04 -16.85
N ILE A 104 25.96 1.18 -15.83
CA ILE A 104 27.02 0.25 -15.46
C ILE A 104 27.29 -0.72 -16.61
N ILE A 105 26.24 -1.31 -17.21
CA ILE A 105 26.39 -2.24 -18.32
C ILE A 105 27.03 -1.58 -19.54
N ASN A 106 26.55 -0.41 -19.95
CA ASN A 106 26.98 0.24 -21.19
C ASN A 106 28.32 0.97 -21.07
N ASN A 107 28.74 1.36 -19.86
CA ASN A 107 30.03 2.04 -19.64
C ASN A 107 31.22 1.17 -20.06
N SER A 108 31.07 -0.14 -19.96
CA SER A 108 32.11 -1.11 -20.31
C SER A 108 32.06 -1.52 -21.81
N ILE A 109 31.16 -0.92 -22.61
CA ILE A 109 31.00 -1.13 -24.06
C ILE A 109 31.43 0.12 -24.84
N SER A 110 32.55 0.04 -25.55
CA SER A 110 33.07 1.18 -26.33
C SER A 110 32.22 1.53 -27.56
N ASP A 111 31.65 0.54 -28.26
CA ASP A 111 30.80 0.78 -29.42
C ASP A 111 29.36 1.09 -28.99
N LYS A 112 28.96 2.37 -29.12
CA LYS A 112 27.61 2.85 -28.77
C LYS A 112 26.48 2.12 -29.51
N ARG A 113 26.75 1.54 -30.68
CA ARG A 113 25.74 0.77 -31.44
C ARG A 113 25.37 -0.54 -30.77
N LEU A 114 26.19 -1.01 -29.83
CA LEU A 114 25.98 -2.22 -29.04
C LEU A 114 25.40 -1.92 -27.65
N HIS A 115 25.04 -0.66 -27.35
CA HIS A 115 24.46 -0.30 -26.06
C HIS A 115 23.06 -0.87 -25.90
N TYR A 116 22.81 -1.42 -24.71
CA TYR A 116 21.49 -1.91 -24.32
C TYR A 116 20.59 -0.75 -23.92
N ASN A 117 19.29 -0.88 -24.20
CA ASN A 117 18.26 0.08 -23.82
C ASN A 117 17.38 -0.46 -22.66
N LEU A 118 16.38 0.33 -22.24
CA LEU A 118 15.49 -0.03 -21.13
C LEU A 118 14.66 -1.29 -21.41
N ASP A 119 14.25 -1.49 -22.66
CA ASP A 119 13.51 -2.67 -23.08
C ASP A 119 14.42 -3.91 -23.09
N ASP A 120 15.68 -3.78 -23.50
CA ASP A 120 16.67 -4.86 -23.40
C ASP A 120 16.86 -5.29 -21.95
N LEU A 121 17.09 -4.34 -21.04
CA LEU A 121 17.24 -4.64 -19.61
C LEU A 121 15.98 -5.30 -19.04
N HIS A 122 14.80 -4.76 -19.37
CA HIS A 122 13.54 -5.36 -18.93
C HIS A 122 13.36 -6.77 -19.49
N ASN A 123 13.71 -7.02 -20.75
CA ASN A 123 13.63 -8.35 -21.35
C ASN A 123 14.59 -9.34 -20.66
N ILE A 124 15.82 -8.92 -20.34
CA ILE A 124 16.81 -9.75 -19.63
C ILE A 124 16.24 -10.27 -18.30
N PHE A 125 15.56 -9.42 -17.52
CA PHE A 125 14.99 -9.80 -16.22
C PHE A 125 13.61 -10.47 -16.32
N SER A 126 12.72 -9.97 -17.18
CA SER A 126 11.31 -10.41 -17.25
C SER A 126 11.09 -11.65 -18.11
N LYS A 127 11.94 -11.83 -19.13
CA LYS A 127 11.92 -12.96 -20.04
C LYS A 127 13.35 -13.49 -20.14
N PRO A 128 13.88 -14.09 -19.05
CA PRO A 128 15.27 -14.49 -18.97
C PRO A 128 15.62 -15.32 -20.20
N THR A 129 16.49 -14.73 -21.01
CA THR A 129 16.85 -15.22 -22.33
C THR A 129 18.32 -15.58 -22.31
N THR A 130 18.63 -16.72 -22.91
CA THR A 130 20.00 -17.23 -23.07
C THR A 130 20.62 -16.79 -24.41
N ASP A 131 19.99 -15.81 -25.07
CA ASP A 131 20.49 -15.25 -26.32
C ASP A 131 21.89 -14.66 -26.11
N LYS A 132 22.82 -15.09 -26.97
CA LYS A 132 24.22 -14.65 -26.97
C LYS A 132 24.37 -13.14 -26.96
N LYS A 133 23.42 -12.39 -27.55
CA LYS A 133 23.49 -10.92 -27.58
C LYS A 133 23.40 -10.27 -26.18
N TYR A 134 22.81 -10.94 -25.19
CA TYR A 134 22.69 -10.43 -23.82
C TYR A 134 23.75 -10.99 -22.88
N GLN A 135 24.58 -11.94 -23.34
CA GLN A 135 25.62 -12.59 -22.55
C GLN A 135 26.49 -11.61 -21.77
N TYR A 136 26.88 -10.52 -22.42
CA TYR A 136 27.68 -9.48 -21.82
C TYR A 136 26.94 -8.76 -20.68
N ALA A 137 25.72 -8.26 -20.95
CA ALA A 137 24.88 -7.64 -19.94
C ALA A 137 24.65 -8.54 -18.72
N ILE A 138 24.35 -9.83 -18.95
CA ILE A 138 24.14 -10.81 -17.87
C ILE A 138 25.40 -10.96 -17.02
N THR A 139 26.56 -11.03 -17.66
CA THR A 139 27.85 -11.11 -16.96
C THR A 139 28.10 -9.87 -16.10
N THR A 140 27.86 -8.68 -16.65
CA THR A 140 28.03 -7.40 -15.95
C THR A 140 27.03 -7.21 -14.81
N ILE A 141 25.77 -7.66 -14.97
CA ILE A 141 24.73 -7.62 -13.93
C ILE A 141 25.17 -8.33 -12.65
N PHE A 142 25.83 -9.49 -12.76
CA PHE A 142 26.24 -10.24 -11.58
C PHE A 142 27.65 -9.89 -11.09
N ASN A 143 28.56 -9.43 -11.95
CA ASN A 143 29.93 -9.12 -11.58
C ASN A 143 30.17 -7.67 -11.13
N GLU A 144 29.45 -6.71 -11.70
CA GLU A 144 29.76 -5.28 -11.55
C GLU A 144 28.60 -4.49 -10.91
N VAL A 145 27.35 -4.89 -11.13
CA VAL A 145 26.20 -4.23 -10.49
C VAL A 145 26.08 -4.72 -9.05
N ASN A 146 25.84 -3.79 -8.12
CA ASN A 146 25.65 -4.13 -6.71
C ASN A 146 24.42 -5.03 -6.55
N TYR A 147 24.56 -6.10 -5.77
CA TYR A 147 23.49 -7.03 -5.41
C TYR A 147 22.21 -6.31 -4.98
N ASP A 148 22.31 -5.30 -4.11
CA ASP A 148 21.15 -4.57 -3.59
C ASP A 148 20.39 -3.83 -4.70
N ASP A 149 21.10 -3.31 -5.72
CA ASP A 149 20.49 -2.64 -6.86
C ASP A 149 19.78 -3.64 -7.79
N VAL A 150 20.35 -4.84 -7.96
CA VAL A 150 19.71 -5.93 -8.72
C VAL A 150 18.43 -6.38 -8.02
N ILE A 151 18.47 -6.62 -6.71
CA ILE A 151 17.28 -7.00 -5.94
C ILE A 151 16.23 -5.89 -5.97
N LYS A 152 16.64 -4.64 -5.76
CA LYS A 152 15.74 -3.48 -5.83
C LYS A 152 15.10 -3.33 -7.21
N TYR A 153 15.84 -3.59 -8.28
CA TYR A 153 15.27 -3.65 -9.63
C TYR A 153 14.22 -4.76 -9.71
N CYS A 154 14.54 -5.97 -9.25
CA CYS A 154 13.60 -7.09 -9.26
C CYS A 154 12.31 -6.78 -8.47
N GLU A 155 12.41 -6.17 -7.29
CA GLU A 155 11.27 -5.76 -6.48
C GLU A 155 10.41 -4.70 -7.18
N ILE A 156 11.04 -3.62 -7.69
CA ILE A 156 10.34 -2.50 -8.32
C ILE A 156 9.62 -2.93 -9.61
N PHE A 157 10.22 -3.85 -10.37
CA PHE A 157 9.66 -4.37 -11.63
C PHE A 157 8.84 -5.65 -11.45
N ASN A 158 8.63 -6.12 -10.21
CA ASN A 158 7.94 -7.38 -9.89
C ASN A 158 8.50 -8.58 -10.67
N ILE A 159 9.83 -8.68 -10.78
CA ILE A 159 10.52 -9.79 -11.43
C ILE A 159 10.37 -11.05 -10.58
N ASN A 160 9.93 -12.14 -11.20
CA ASN A 160 9.74 -13.41 -10.52
C ASN A 160 11.09 -13.98 -10.03
N LYS A 161 11.13 -14.56 -8.82
CA LYS A 161 12.30 -15.28 -8.28
C LYS A 161 12.84 -16.31 -9.27
N THR A 162 11.96 -17.06 -9.94
CA THR A 162 12.31 -18.05 -10.96
C THR A 162 13.07 -17.41 -12.12
N ASN A 163 12.72 -16.19 -12.52
CA ASN A 163 13.42 -15.52 -13.61
C ASN A 163 14.83 -15.12 -13.22
N LEU A 164 14.98 -14.53 -12.03
CA LEU A 164 16.29 -14.18 -11.48
C LEU A 164 17.17 -15.43 -11.30
N LYS A 165 16.57 -16.55 -10.88
CA LYS A 165 17.24 -17.85 -10.79
C LYS A 165 17.76 -18.32 -12.15
N ILE A 166 16.92 -18.36 -13.18
CA ILE A 166 17.32 -18.78 -14.54
C ILE A 166 18.46 -17.89 -15.05
N LEU A 167 18.35 -16.57 -14.82
CA LEU A 167 19.36 -15.61 -15.22
C LEU A 167 20.71 -15.88 -14.53
N TYR A 168 20.67 -16.19 -13.23
CA TYR A 168 21.86 -16.52 -12.45
C TYR A 168 22.45 -17.89 -12.82
N GLU A 169 21.62 -18.89 -13.12
CA GLU A 169 22.07 -20.19 -13.64
C GLU A 169 22.79 -20.02 -14.98
N HIS A 170 22.27 -19.18 -15.88
CA HIS A 170 22.92 -18.86 -17.15
C HIS A 170 24.27 -18.17 -16.95
N TYR A 171 24.37 -17.24 -16.01
CA TYR A 171 25.63 -16.64 -15.59
C TYR A 171 26.63 -17.70 -15.09
N LYS A 172 26.21 -18.60 -14.19
CA LYS A 172 27.07 -19.70 -13.68
C LYS A 172 27.54 -20.65 -14.79
N GLY A 173 26.71 -20.89 -15.80
CA GLY A 173 27.05 -21.72 -16.97
C GLY A 173 28.05 -21.07 -17.95
N SER A 174 28.38 -19.80 -17.74
CA SER A 174 29.29 -19.03 -18.60
C SER A 174 30.75 -19.23 -18.19
N TYR A 175 31.68 -19.13 -19.16
CA TYR A 175 33.10 -19.45 -18.95
C TYR A 175 33.73 -18.59 -17.82
N ASN A 176 34.41 -19.24 -16.87
CA ASN A 176 35.26 -18.61 -15.85
C ASN A 176 34.54 -17.69 -14.82
N THR A 177 33.27 -17.98 -14.48
CA THR A 177 32.52 -17.21 -13.46
C THR A 177 32.76 -17.73 -12.03
N LYS A 178 32.75 -16.82 -11.06
CA LYS A 178 32.85 -17.17 -9.63
C LYS A 178 31.44 -17.28 -9.04
N GLU A 179 31.22 -18.26 -8.17
CA GLU A 179 29.98 -18.31 -7.39
C GLU A 179 29.88 -17.08 -6.49
N ILE A 180 28.66 -16.59 -6.32
CA ILE A 180 28.35 -15.38 -5.55
C ILE A 180 27.41 -15.80 -4.43
N SER A 181 27.95 -15.84 -3.21
CA SER A 181 27.22 -16.32 -2.02
C SER A 181 25.88 -15.64 -1.80
N GLN A 182 25.78 -14.35 -2.17
CA GLN A 182 24.54 -13.56 -2.05
C GLN A 182 23.37 -14.10 -2.88
N TYR A 183 23.61 -14.91 -3.93
CA TYR A 183 22.55 -15.47 -4.78
C TYR A 183 22.20 -16.94 -4.45
N GLU A 184 22.86 -17.58 -3.49
CA GLU A 184 22.63 -19.00 -3.14
C GLU A 184 21.19 -19.29 -2.67
N TRP A 185 20.52 -18.29 -2.08
CA TRP A 185 19.13 -18.43 -1.64
C TRP A 185 18.14 -18.69 -2.78
N LEU A 186 18.51 -18.41 -4.04
CA LEU A 186 17.69 -18.72 -5.21
C LEU A 186 17.45 -20.22 -5.38
N PHE A 187 18.31 -21.06 -4.81
CA PHE A 187 18.27 -22.52 -4.91
C PHE A 187 17.64 -23.20 -3.69
N LYS A 188 17.24 -22.42 -2.68
CA LYS A 188 16.46 -22.86 -1.52
C LYS A 188 14.97 -22.68 -1.83
#